data_AF-A0A3S9MZM5-F1
#
_entry.id   AF-A0A3S9MZM5-F1
#
_cell.length_a   1.000
_cell.length_b   1.000
_cell.length_c   1.000
_cell.angle_alpha   90.00
_cell.angle_beta   90.00
_cell.angle_gamma   90.00
#
_symmetry.space_group_name_H-M   'P 1'
#
loop_
_entity.id
_entity.type
_entity.pdbx_description
1 polymer ?
#
loop_
_entity_poly.entity_id
_entity_poly.type
_entity_poly.pdbx_seq_one_letter_code
_entity_poly.pdbx_strand_id
1 'polypeptide(L)'
;MRKRLLNIVILMMALSSCSEEKKSLNDIADTNLGADETYSNVYNVGFLISDGVYNTELTSPYDIFQHTIYRDSIKPMNVFTVAQVDTVVTTFEGLRLLPDYTFKNAPDIDILVVPSAEHHLDTDLENEELIAFVKSTGEKAMYVTSHCDVAFVLAQAGLLDGKVSTTFPSDIDLMRKTFPDLDVRKDVLFVHDHNVITSAGGARSFEAALYLTDMLYGKKIAQSLAGGLVLDYDLSNYPHLIVD
;
A
#
# COMPACT_ATOMS: atom_id res chain seq x y z
N MET A 1 -68.85 43.87 38.12
CA MET A 1 -68.41 44.48 36.84
C MET A 1 -67.01 43.96 36.50
N ARG A 2 -66.82 43.38 35.29
CA ARG A 2 -65.55 43.00 34.61
C ARG A 2 -64.64 41.98 35.35
N LYS A 3 -64.57 40.69 34.97
CA LYS A 3 -63.94 40.02 33.80
C LYS A 3 -62.48 40.42 33.53
N ARG A 4 -61.66 39.39 33.26
CA ARG A 4 -60.35 39.31 32.55
C ARG A 4 -59.12 39.25 33.45
N LEU A 5 -58.09 38.42 33.21
CA LEU A 5 -57.88 37.27 32.34
C LEU A 5 -56.57 36.60 32.82
N LEU A 6 -56.52 35.29 32.72
CA LEU A 6 -55.37 34.40 32.87
C LEU A 6 -54.19 34.81 31.96
N ASN A 7 -52.96 34.91 32.49
CA ASN A 7 -51.74 34.94 31.69
C ASN A 7 -50.80 33.83 32.18
N ILE A 8 -50.95 32.64 31.61
CA ILE A 8 -49.96 31.57 31.66
C ILE A 8 -48.93 31.91 30.57
N VAL A 9 -47.69 32.14 30.98
CA VAL A 9 -46.55 32.24 30.07
C VAL A 9 -46.18 30.81 29.67
N ILE A 10 -46.63 30.37 28.49
CA ILE A 10 -46.17 29.13 27.85
C ILE A 10 -44.88 29.47 27.11
N LEU A 11 -43.75 28.98 27.63
CA LEU A 11 -42.46 29.01 26.95
C LEU A 11 -42.51 27.98 25.81
N MET A 12 -42.77 28.43 24.58
CA MET A 12 -42.60 27.61 23.38
C MET A 12 -41.10 27.37 23.17
N MET A 13 -40.62 26.17 23.52
CA MET A 13 -39.36 25.67 22.97
C MET A 13 -39.59 25.40 21.48
N ALA A 14 -39.00 26.24 20.63
CA ALA A 14 -38.84 25.94 19.22
C ALA A 14 -37.87 24.75 19.11
N LEU A 15 -38.39 23.55 18.88
CA LEU A 15 -37.61 22.44 18.35
C LEU A 15 -37.27 22.78 16.91
N SER A 16 -36.12 23.42 16.69
CA SER A 16 -35.48 23.46 15.39
C SER A 16 -35.11 22.03 15.01
N SER A 17 -36.01 21.38 14.27
CA SER A 17 -35.74 20.13 13.58
C SER A 17 -34.67 20.42 12.53
N CYS A 18 -33.40 20.18 12.85
CA CYS A 18 -32.36 19.99 11.84
C CYS A 18 -32.69 18.69 11.10
N SER A 19 -33.40 18.79 9.98
CA SER A 19 -33.39 17.72 8.98
C SER A 19 -32.04 17.79 8.26
N GLU A 20 -31.02 17.11 8.79
CA GLU A 20 -29.86 16.76 7.98
C GLU A 20 -30.35 15.75 6.93
N GLU A 21 -30.40 16.17 5.67
CA GLU A 21 -30.50 15.25 4.55
C GLU A 21 -29.33 14.27 4.66
N LYS A 22 -29.63 12.99 4.90
CA LYS A 22 -28.66 11.91 4.69
C LYS A 22 -28.28 11.93 3.21
N LYS A 23 -27.12 12.50 2.88
CA LYS A 23 -26.44 12.27 1.61
C LYS A 23 -26.42 10.77 1.32
N SER A 24 -26.81 10.39 0.12
CA SER A 24 -26.80 8.99 -0.29
C SER A 24 -25.36 8.49 -0.32
N LEU A 25 -25.14 7.19 -0.13
CA LEU A 25 -23.79 6.60 -0.22
C LEU A 25 -23.11 6.86 -1.57
N ASN A 26 -23.88 7.16 -2.61
CA ASN A 26 -23.35 7.55 -3.92
C ASN A 26 -22.78 8.98 -3.93
N ASP A 27 -23.28 9.89 -3.09
CA ASP A 27 -22.79 11.28 -3.00
C ASP A 27 -21.42 11.40 -2.28
N ILE A 28 -20.95 10.31 -1.67
CA ILE A 28 -19.64 10.22 -1.00
C ILE A 28 -18.60 9.61 -1.96
N ALA A 29 -19.03 8.84 -2.96
CA ALA A 29 -18.14 8.26 -3.98
C ALA A 29 -17.62 9.31 -4.97
N ASP A 30 -18.36 10.41 -5.18
CA ASP A 30 -17.97 11.50 -6.08
C ASP A 30 -17.02 12.54 -5.46
N THR A 31 -16.72 12.44 -4.16
CA THR A 31 -15.61 13.21 -3.59
C THR A 31 -14.32 12.50 -3.91
N ASN A 32 -13.71 12.86 -5.04
CA ASN A 32 -12.29 12.61 -5.32
C ASN A 32 -11.45 13.08 -4.12
N LEU A 33 -11.18 12.16 -3.19
CA LEU A 33 -10.25 12.37 -2.09
C LEU A 33 -8.84 12.36 -2.69
N GLY A 34 -8.37 13.54 -3.10
CA GLY A 34 -6.94 13.81 -3.33
C GLY A 34 -6.44 13.88 -4.78
N ALA A 35 -7.28 13.71 -5.80
CA ALA A 35 -6.82 13.63 -7.19
C ALA A 35 -6.42 14.97 -7.86
N ASP A 36 -6.58 16.13 -7.21
CA ASP A 36 -6.56 17.44 -7.90
C ASP A 36 -5.36 18.35 -7.58
N GLU A 37 -4.50 17.98 -6.63
CA GLU A 37 -3.18 18.64 -6.50
C GLU A 37 -2.16 17.90 -7.36
N THR A 38 -2.06 18.31 -8.63
CA THR A 38 -1.03 17.83 -9.54
C THR A 38 0.34 18.34 -9.10
N TYR A 39 0.98 17.62 -8.18
CA TYR A 39 2.40 17.76 -7.94
C TYR A 39 3.14 17.45 -9.24
N SER A 40 3.70 18.45 -9.90
CA SER A 40 4.41 18.28 -11.19
C SER A 40 5.76 17.57 -11.05
N ASN A 41 6.13 17.16 -9.84
CA ASN A 41 7.33 16.40 -9.51
C ASN A 41 7.03 15.43 -8.36
N VAL A 42 6.38 14.30 -8.64
CA VAL A 42 6.10 13.18 -7.71
C VAL A 42 6.74 11.88 -8.16
N TYR A 43 6.91 10.96 -7.22
CA TYR A 43 7.01 9.54 -7.54
C TYR A 43 5.60 8.96 -7.60
N ASN A 44 5.23 8.32 -8.69
CA ASN A 44 4.01 7.53 -8.76
C ASN A 44 4.25 6.18 -8.07
N VAL A 45 3.49 5.91 -7.01
CA VAL A 45 3.63 4.70 -6.20
C VAL A 45 2.35 3.88 -6.34
N GLY A 46 2.44 2.84 -7.17
CA GLY A 46 1.31 1.95 -7.45
C GLY A 46 1.31 0.75 -6.52
N PHE A 47 0.21 0.56 -5.80
CA PHE A 47 -0.03 -0.59 -4.93
C PHE A 47 -0.88 -1.62 -5.65
N LEU A 48 -0.30 -2.77 -5.99
CA LEU A 48 -1.03 -3.87 -6.58
C LEU A 48 -1.98 -4.48 -5.54
N ILE A 49 -3.28 -4.45 -5.81
CA ILE A 49 -4.28 -5.12 -4.99
C ILE A 49 -5.00 -6.20 -5.80
N SER A 50 -5.21 -7.34 -5.14
CA SER A 50 -5.98 -8.49 -5.63
C SER A 50 -6.92 -8.95 -4.53
N ASP A 51 -7.95 -9.73 -4.89
CA ASP A 51 -8.78 -10.38 -3.86
C ASP A 51 -7.90 -11.19 -2.91
N GLY A 52 -8.19 -11.10 -1.62
CA GLY A 52 -7.39 -11.71 -0.58
C GLY A 52 -6.11 -10.96 -0.24
N VAL A 53 -5.86 -9.74 -0.73
CA VAL A 53 -4.70 -8.94 -0.30
C VAL A 53 -4.68 -8.75 1.22
N TYR A 54 -3.52 -8.93 1.87
CA TYR A 54 -3.40 -8.78 3.32
C TYR A 54 -3.42 -7.31 3.74
N ASN A 55 -4.28 -6.97 4.70
CA ASN A 55 -4.45 -5.59 5.14
C ASN A 55 -3.14 -4.94 5.59
N THR A 56 -2.41 -5.59 6.49
CA THR A 56 -1.21 -4.98 7.08
C THR A 56 -0.12 -4.77 6.05
N GLU A 57 0.03 -5.68 5.09
CA GLU A 57 1.06 -5.58 4.06
C GLU A 57 0.75 -4.53 3.01
N LEU A 58 -0.54 -4.24 2.79
CA LEU A 58 -1.02 -3.11 2.01
C LEU A 58 -0.86 -1.80 2.79
N THR A 59 -1.50 -1.68 3.95
CA THR A 59 -1.66 -0.38 4.63
C THR A 59 -0.39 0.14 5.27
N SER A 60 0.52 -0.72 5.72
CA SER A 60 1.75 -0.28 6.39
C SER A 60 2.67 0.55 5.46
N PRO A 61 3.07 0.05 4.28
CA PRO A 61 3.76 0.85 3.28
C PRO A 61 2.92 2.03 2.78
N TYR A 62 1.60 1.83 2.62
CA TYR A 62 0.70 2.89 2.16
C TYR A 62 0.75 4.12 3.07
N ASP A 63 0.64 3.93 4.39
CA ASP A 63 0.69 5.00 5.38
C ASP A 63 2.04 5.75 5.33
N ILE A 64 3.16 5.03 5.23
CA ILE A 64 4.50 5.61 5.15
C ILE A 64 4.64 6.47 3.89
N PHE A 65 4.26 5.95 2.73
CA PHE A 65 4.41 6.63 1.45
C PHE A 65 3.44 7.81 1.32
N GLN A 66 2.19 7.64 1.74
CA GLN A 66 1.19 8.71 1.71
C GLN A 66 1.61 9.89 2.61
N HIS A 67 2.26 9.62 3.74
CA HIS A 67 2.74 10.68 4.64
C HIS A 67 3.86 11.56 4.05
N THR A 68 4.43 11.19 2.89
CA THR A 68 5.43 12.03 2.21
C THR A 68 4.86 13.35 1.69
N ILE A 69 3.56 13.42 1.37
CA ILE A 69 2.92 14.65 0.87
C ILE A 69 2.93 15.78 1.89
N TYR A 70 3.06 15.46 3.19
CA TYR A 70 3.09 16.44 4.27
C TYR A 70 4.51 16.98 4.56
N ARG A 71 5.46 16.85 3.62
CA ARG A 71 6.87 17.22 3.80
C ARG A 71 7.37 18.08 2.65
N ASP A 72 7.63 19.35 2.94
CA ASP A 72 8.00 20.36 1.93
C ASP A 72 9.40 20.18 1.29
N SER A 73 10.28 19.37 1.89
CA SER A 73 11.71 19.27 1.51
C SER A 73 12.08 18.01 0.73
N ILE A 74 11.09 17.24 0.27
CA ILE A 74 11.30 16.00 -0.48
C ILE A 74 10.41 15.99 -1.72
N LYS A 75 10.76 15.14 -2.68
CA LYS A 75 9.87 14.80 -3.79
C LYS A 75 8.73 13.95 -3.21
N PRO A 76 7.47 14.38 -3.21
CA PRO A 76 6.39 13.61 -2.60
C PRO A 76 6.05 12.36 -3.41
N MET A 77 5.33 11.42 -2.79
CA MET A 77 4.79 10.24 -3.43
C MET A 77 3.30 10.43 -3.71
N ASN A 78 2.90 10.24 -4.96
CA ASN A 78 1.51 10.09 -5.36
C ASN A 78 1.15 8.60 -5.23
N VAL A 79 0.44 8.25 -4.16
CA VAL A 79 0.10 6.86 -3.85
C VAL A 79 -1.29 6.52 -4.36
N PHE A 80 -1.41 5.38 -5.05
CA PHE A 80 -2.68 4.87 -5.56
C PHE A 80 -2.68 3.34 -5.62
N THR A 81 -3.88 2.78 -5.67
CA THR A 81 -4.11 1.35 -5.86
C THR A 81 -4.32 0.99 -7.33
N VAL A 82 -3.84 -0.18 -7.72
CA VAL A 82 -4.01 -0.74 -9.07
C VAL A 82 -4.42 -2.20 -8.98
N ALA A 83 -5.43 -2.61 -9.75
CA ALA A 83 -5.95 -3.97 -9.77
C ALA A 83 -6.21 -4.50 -11.19
N GLN A 84 -6.47 -5.79 -11.33
CA GLN A 84 -6.89 -6.36 -12.61
C GLN A 84 -8.31 -5.90 -13.00
N VAL A 85 -9.16 -5.70 -12.01
CA VAL A 85 -10.59 -5.35 -12.15
C VAL A 85 -10.85 -3.91 -11.75
N ASP A 86 -11.93 -3.32 -12.25
CA ASP A 86 -12.45 -2.01 -11.83
C ASP A 86 -13.57 -2.12 -10.77
N THR A 87 -13.75 -3.33 -10.23
CA THR A 87 -14.72 -3.65 -9.18
C THR A 87 -14.08 -3.73 -7.81
N VAL A 88 -14.91 -3.81 -6.78
CA VAL A 88 -14.46 -3.98 -5.39
C VAL A 88 -13.58 -5.22 -5.24
N VAL A 89 -12.42 -5.02 -4.64
CA VAL A 89 -11.50 -6.05 -4.13
C VAL A 89 -11.78 -6.24 -2.64
N THR A 90 -11.86 -7.50 -2.19
CA THR A 90 -12.01 -7.85 -0.77
C THR A 90 -10.69 -8.35 -0.21
N THR A 91 -10.14 -7.67 0.78
CA THR A 91 -8.88 -8.07 1.46
C THR A 91 -9.08 -9.37 2.24
N PHE A 92 -7.99 -10.07 2.60
CA PHE A 92 -8.05 -11.30 3.38
C PHE A 92 -8.86 -11.14 4.68
N GLU A 93 -8.68 -10.04 5.41
CA GLU A 93 -9.40 -9.78 6.67
C GLU A 93 -10.75 -9.04 6.47
N GLY A 94 -11.25 -8.92 5.23
CA GLY A 94 -12.62 -8.50 4.93
C GLY A 94 -12.90 -7.01 4.69
N LEU A 95 -11.88 -6.15 4.55
CA LEU A 95 -12.06 -4.80 4.01
C LEU A 95 -12.45 -4.85 2.53
N ARG A 96 -13.20 -3.84 2.08
CA ARG A 96 -13.64 -3.71 0.69
C ARG A 96 -13.04 -2.44 0.10
N LEU A 97 -12.23 -2.60 -0.94
CA LEU A 97 -11.45 -1.55 -1.58
C LEU A 97 -11.94 -1.39 -3.02
N LEU A 98 -12.19 -0.16 -3.46
CA LEU A 98 -12.37 0.14 -4.88
C LEU A 98 -11.00 0.58 -5.41
N PRO A 99 -10.44 -0.08 -6.43
CA PRO A 99 -9.15 0.32 -6.99
C PRO A 99 -9.24 1.67 -7.69
N ASP A 100 -8.20 2.49 -7.56
CA ASP A 100 -8.09 3.77 -8.27
C ASP A 100 -7.88 3.56 -9.77
N TYR A 101 -7.09 2.53 -10.11
CA TYR A 101 -6.78 2.17 -11.49
C TYR A 101 -6.87 0.66 -11.73
N THR A 102 -7.07 0.31 -12.99
CA THR A 102 -6.86 -1.03 -13.52
C THR A 102 -5.46 -1.15 -14.13
N PHE A 103 -5.01 -2.37 -14.43
CA PHE A 103 -3.77 -2.61 -15.20
C PHE A 103 -3.73 -1.88 -16.54
N LYS A 104 -4.88 -1.50 -17.11
CA LYS A 104 -5.01 -0.90 -18.45
C LYS A 104 -4.93 0.63 -18.44
N ASN A 105 -5.24 1.28 -17.32
CA ASN A 105 -5.35 2.73 -17.23
C ASN A 105 -4.52 3.35 -16.10
N ALA A 106 -3.71 2.54 -15.40
CA ALA A 106 -2.74 3.06 -14.45
C ALA A 106 -1.74 4.02 -15.14
N PRO A 107 -1.35 5.12 -14.49
CA PRO A 107 -0.24 5.95 -14.98
C PRO A 107 1.09 5.19 -14.89
N ASP A 108 2.16 5.75 -15.44
CA ASP A 108 3.51 5.20 -15.26
C ASP A 108 3.84 5.11 -13.76
N ILE A 109 4.25 3.92 -13.30
CA ILE A 109 4.58 3.63 -11.90
C ILE A 109 6.10 3.69 -11.71
N ASP A 110 6.57 4.63 -10.89
CA ASP A 110 7.97 4.75 -10.51
C ASP A 110 8.35 3.72 -9.44
N ILE A 111 7.44 3.45 -8.51
CA ILE A 111 7.63 2.51 -7.40
C ILE A 111 6.44 1.55 -7.37
N LEU A 112 6.68 0.28 -7.70
CA LEU A 112 5.67 -0.76 -7.62
C LEU A 112 5.71 -1.41 -6.25
N VAL A 113 4.61 -1.35 -5.51
CA VAL A 113 4.45 -2.00 -4.21
C VAL A 113 3.53 -3.19 -4.39
N VAL A 114 4.01 -4.36 -4.00
CA VAL A 114 3.28 -5.61 -4.14
C VAL A 114 3.14 -6.26 -2.76
N PRO A 115 2.01 -6.08 -2.08
CA PRO A 115 1.65 -6.85 -0.88
C PRO A 115 1.31 -8.30 -1.23
N SER A 116 1.34 -9.22 -0.25
CA SER A 116 0.78 -10.55 -0.47
C SER A 116 -0.74 -10.57 -0.52
N ALA A 117 -1.26 -11.58 -1.21
CA ALA A 117 -2.67 -11.94 -1.27
C ALA A 117 -2.81 -13.46 -1.12
N GLU A 118 -4.01 -13.91 -0.75
CA GLU A 118 -4.35 -15.31 -0.44
C GLU A 118 -3.86 -16.33 -1.46
N HIS A 119 -3.83 -15.98 -2.75
CA HIS A 119 -3.56 -16.91 -3.86
C HIS A 119 -2.18 -16.75 -4.53
N HIS A 120 -1.27 -15.97 -3.93
CA HIS A 120 0.07 -15.73 -4.49
C HIS A 120 1.01 -16.95 -4.47
N LEU A 121 0.62 -18.04 -3.81
CA LEU A 121 1.35 -19.32 -3.82
C LEU A 121 0.74 -20.37 -4.76
N ASP A 122 -0.43 -20.09 -5.36
CA ASP A 122 -1.16 -21.04 -6.19
C ASP A 122 -1.73 -20.39 -7.47
N THR A 123 -3.02 -20.09 -7.52
CA THR A 123 -3.73 -19.75 -8.76
C THR A 123 -3.24 -18.44 -9.38
N ASP A 124 -2.69 -17.52 -8.58
CA ASP A 124 -2.15 -16.27 -9.12
C ASP A 124 -0.84 -16.46 -9.88
N LEU A 125 -0.10 -17.56 -9.64
CA LEU A 125 1.08 -17.90 -10.44
C LEU A 125 0.72 -18.34 -11.87
N GLU A 126 -0.53 -18.76 -12.08
CA GLU A 126 -1.08 -19.13 -13.39
C GLU A 126 -1.83 -17.97 -14.07
N ASN A 127 -2.01 -16.83 -13.37
CA ASN A 127 -2.70 -15.66 -13.90
C ASN A 127 -1.82 -14.85 -14.85
N GLU A 128 -1.89 -15.15 -16.15
CA GLU A 128 -1.07 -14.51 -17.19
C GLU A 128 -1.20 -12.97 -17.21
N GLU A 129 -2.38 -12.41 -16.91
CA GLU A 129 -2.60 -10.96 -16.91
C GLU A 129 -1.88 -10.28 -15.74
N LEU A 130 -1.96 -10.88 -14.54
CA LEU A 130 -1.21 -10.43 -13.36
C LEU A 130 0.30 -10.51 -13.58
N ILE A 131 0.80 -11.66 -14.02
CA ILE A 131 2.23 -11.88 -14.26
C ILE A 131 2.76 -10.90 -15.31
N ALA A 132 2.02 -10.68 -16.40
CA ALA A 132 2.41 -9.73 -17.45
C ALA A 132 2.42 -8.28 -16.94
N PHE A 133 1.44 -7.89 -16.12
CA PHE A 133 1.41 -6.56 -15.52
C PHE A 133 2.60 -6.34 -14.57
N VAL A 134 2.84 -7.27 -13.65
CA VAL A 134 3.96 -7.20 -12.69
C VAL A 134 5.29 -7.12 -13.42
N LYS A 135 5.51 -7.98 -14.43
CA LYS A 135 6.72 -7.97 -15.24
C LYS A 135 6.93 -6.62 -15.94
N SER A 136 5.96 -6.20 -16.76
CA SER A 136 6.11 -5.02 -17.62
C SER A 136 6.21 -3.71 -16.83
N THR A 137 5.58 -3.65 -15.66
CA THR A 137 5.67 -2.51 -14.74
C THR A 137 6.99 -2.56 -13.97
N GLY A 138 7.35 -3.71 -13.41
CA GLY A 138 8.55 -3.88 -12.60
C GLY A 138 9.87 -3.72 -13.37
N GLU A 139 9.90 -4.05 -14.67
CA GLU A 139 11.06 -3.80 -15.54
C GLU A 139 11.31 -2.30 -15.78
N LYS A 140 10.29 -1.45 -15.64
CA LYS A 140 10.38 0.01 -15.85
C LYS A 140 10.46 0.80 -14.54
N ALA A 141 9.94 0.23 -13.45
CA ALA A 141 9.92 0.87 -12.16
C ALA A 141 11.34 1.13 -11.63
N MET A 142 11.53 2.28 -11.00
CA MET A 142 12.75 2.61 -10.27
C MET A 142 12.97 1.64 -9.10
N TYR A 143 11.88 1.23 -8.43
CA TYR A 143 11.91 0.24 -7.37
C TYR A 143 10.67 -0.67 -7.43
N VAL A 144 10.86 -1.94 -7.12
CA VAL A 144 9.80 -2.91 -6.85
C VAL A 144 9.96 -3.39 -5.42
N THR A 145 8.91 -3.30 -4.62
CA THR A 145 8.90 -3.78 -3.24
C THR A 145 7.90 -4.93 -3.11
N SER A 146 8.33 -6.04 -2.50
CA SER A 146 7.48 -7.21 -2.25
C SER A 146 7.41 -7.50 -0.76
N HIS A 147 6.24 -7.94 -0.30
CA HIS A 147 6.02 -8.33 1.09
C HIS A 147 5.48 -9.76 1.13
N CYS A 148 6.12 -10.62 1.93
CA CYS A 148 5.68 -12.01 2.14
C CYS A 148 5.69 -12.82 0.82
N ASP A 149 4.75 -13.74 0.66
CA ASP A 149 4.59 -14.71 -0.43
C ASP A 149 4.59 -14.15 -1.86
N VAL A 150 4.35 -12.86 -2.07
CA VAL A 150 4.33 -12.30 -3.43
C VAL A 150 5.71 -12.28 -4.11
N ALA A 151 6.78 -12.59 -3.37
CA ALA A 151 8.07 -12.93 -3.97
C ALA A 151 7.95 -14.07 -4.99
N PHE A 152 6.99 -14.99 -4.86
CA PHE A 152 6.72 -16.03 -5.85
C PHE A 152 6.15 -15.47 -7.17
N VAL A 153 5.28 -14.46 -7.09
CA VAL A 153 4.76 -13.74 -8.28
C VAL A 153 5.89 -12.98 -8.98
N LEU A 154 6.77 -12.32 -8.22
CA LEU A 154 7.95 -11.64 -8.78
C LEU A 154 8.92 -12.64 -9.43
N ALA A 155 9.13 -13.81 -8.82
CA ALA A 155 9.92 -14.90 -9.40
C ALA A 155 9.30 -15.39 -10.71
N GLN A 156 7.99 -15.66 -10.71
CA GLN A 156 7.25 -16.10 -11.89
C GLN A 156 7.28 -15.06 -13.03
N ALA A 157 7.30 -13.77 -12.68
CA ALA A 157 7.46 -12.67 -13.63
C ALA A 157 8.90 -12.52 -14.17
N GLY A 158 9.87 -13.25 -13.62
CA GLY A 158 11.29 -13.16 -13.95
C GLY A 158 12.01 -11.93 -13.36
N LEU A 159 11.37 -11.21 -12.43
CA LEU A 159 11.97 -10.02 -11.82
C LEU A 159 13.09 -10.36 -10.83
N LEU A 160 13.12 -11.59 -10.32
CA LEU A 160 14.14 -12.06 -9.38
C LEU A 160 15.30 -12.81 -10.05
N ASP A 161 15.26 -12.99 -11.38
CA ASP A 161 16.30 -13.70 -12.11
C ASP A 161 17.67 -13.02 -11.91
N GLY A 162 18.64 -13.80 -11.44
CA GLY A 162 20.00 -13.33 -11.15
C GLY A 162 20.12 -12.40 -9.94
N LYS A 163 19.06 -12.24 -9.14
CA LYS A 163 19.06 -11.42 -7.91
C LYS A 163 18.93 -12.29 -6.67
N VAL A 164 19.47 -11.78 -5.56
CA VAL A 164 19.24 -12.30 -4.23
C VAL A 164 17.90 -11.80 -3.71
N SER A 165 17.11 -12.68 -3.09
CA SER A 165 15.79 -12.35 -2.58
C SER A 165 15.50 -13.02 -1.23
N THR A 166 14.39 -12.66 -0.61
CA THR A 166 13.79 -13.35 0.55
C THR A 166 12.27 -13.40 0.37
N THR A 167 11.59 -14.19 1.18
CA THR A 167 10.12 -14.22 1.26
C THR A 167 9.68 -14.42 2.72
N PHE A 168 8.42 -14.76 2.96
CA PHE A 168 7.90 -15.11 4.28
C PHE A 168 8.70 -16.27 4.90
N PRO A 169 8.99 -16.26 6.21
CA PRO A 169 9.92 -17.22 6.81
C PRO A 169 9.54 -18.70 6.64
N SER A 170 8.24 -19.05 6.64
CA SER A 170 7.84 -20.45 6.43
C SER A 170 7.96 -20.91 4.98
N ASP A 171 8.00 -19.98 4.03
CA ASP A 171 7.88 -20.26 2.60
C ASP A 171 9.22 -20.17 1.87
N ILE A 172 10.31 -19.87 2.58
CA ILE A 172 11.67 -19.88 2.04
C ILE A 172 12.01 -21.21 1.35
N ASP A 173 11.78 -22.33 2.03
CA ASP A 173 12.15 -23.65 1.49
C ASP A 173 11.24 -24.07 0.34
N LEU A 174 9.97 -23.63 0.37
CA LEU A 174 9.05 -23.81 -0.74
C LEU A 174 9.54 -22.99 -1.95
N MET A 175 9.92 -21.72 -1.77
CA MET A 175 10.38 -20.85 -2.85
C MET A 175 11.64 -21.40 -3.51
N ARG A 176 12.62 -21.86 -2.73
CA ARG A 176 13.83 -22.53 -3.25
C ARG A 176 13.52 -23.80 -4.03
N LYS A 177 12.48 -24.53 -3.63
CA LYS A 177 12.06 -25.75 -4.33
C LYS A 177 11.34 -25.42 -5.65
N THR A 178 10.49 -24.39 -5.64
CA THR A 178 9.71 -23.96 -6.81
C THR A 178 10.60 -23.27 -7.84
N PHE A 179 11.55 -22.46 -7.40
CA PHE A 179 12.48 -21.70 -8.23
C PHE A 179 13.94 -22.02 -7.85
N PRO A 180 14.47 -23.19 -8.27
CA PRO A 180 15.76 -23.71 -7.80
C PRO A 180 16.98 -22.88 -8.22
N ASP A 181 16.84 -22.01 -9.21
CA ASP A 181 17.91 -21.14 -9.69
C ASP A 181 18.02 -19.82 -8.90
N LEU A 182 17.07 -19.52 -8.01
CA LEU A 182 17.08 -18.28 -7.22
C LEU A 182 17.94 -18.41 -5.95
N ASP A 183 18.69 -17.34 -5.64
CA ASP A 183 19.37 -17.18 -4.35
C ASP A 183 18.41 -16.58 -3.31
N VAL A 184 17.59 -17.45 -2.72
CA VAL A 184 16.65 -17.06 -1.65
C VAL A 184 17.35 -17.15 -0.30
N ARG A 185 17.41 -16.03 0.43
CA ARG A 185 18.01 -15.90 1.76
C ARG A 185 16.99 -16.14 2.86
N LYS A 186 17.47 -16.68 3.97
CA LYS A 186 16.71 -16.89 5.21
C LYS A 186 17.29 -16.03 6.32
N ASP A 187 16.58 -15.92 7.44
CA ASP A 187 17.03 -15.22 8.64
C ASP A 187 17.32 -13.72 8.41
N VAL A 188 16.69 -13.14 7.38
CA VAL A 188 16.70 -11.71 7.06
C VAL A 188 15.27 -11.19 6.97
N LEU A 189 15.06 -9.94 7.38
CA LEU A 189 13.77 -9.27 7.27
C LEU A 189 13.50 -8.81 5.84
N PHE A 190 14.52 -8.32 5.16
CA PHE A 190 14.46 -7.96 3.76
C PHE A 190 15.81 -8.11 3.08
N VAL A 191 15.76 -8.25 1.76
CA VAL A 191 16.89 -8.19 0.84
C VAL A 191 16.65 -7.05 -0.14
N HIS A 192 17.66 -6.23 -0.37
CA HIS A 192 17.69 -5.26 -1.46
C HIS A 192 18.78 -5.67 -2.47
N ASP A 193 18.36 -5.90 -3.71
CA ASP A 193 19.25 -6.22 -4.83
C ASP A 193 18.76 -5.52 -6.11
N HIS A 194 19.62 -4.71 -6.73
CA HIS A 194 19.30 -3.83 -7.85
C HIS A 194 18.11 -2.89 -7.59
N ASN A 195 16.99 -3.06 -8.30
CA ASN A 195 15.78 -2.28 -8.12
C ASN A 195 14.71 -3.03 -7.31
N VAL A 196 15.03 -4.21 -6.73
CA VAL A 196 14.05 -5.05 -6.06
C VAL A 196 14.36 -5.13 -4.55
N ILE A 197 13.35 -4.84 -3.74
CA ILE A 197 13.37 -5.03 -2.29
C ILE A 197 12.34 -6.09 -1.94
N THR A 198 12.80 -7.28 -1.57
CA THR A 198 11.91 -8.36 -1.10
C THR A 198 11.94 -8.42 0.42
N SER A 199 10.78 -8.57 1.07
CA SER A 199 10.71 -8.64 2.54
C SER A 199 9.82 -9.76 3.06
N ALA A 200 10.02 -10.12 4.32
CA ALA A 200 9.24 -11.11 5.04
C ALA A 200 7.77 -10.71 5.25
N GLY A 201 7.39 -9.45 5.00
CA GLY A 201 6.00 -8.97 5.11
C GLY A 201 5.41 -8.93 6.53
N GLY A 202 4.10 -9.12 6.63
CA GLY A 202 3.31 -8.88 7.85
C GLY A 202 3.46 -7.46 8.39
N ALA A 203 3.47 -7.31 9.73
CA ALA A 203 3.72 -6.01 10.37
C ALA A 203 5.10 -5.42 10.05
N ARG A 204 6.03 -6.24 9.52
CA ARG A 204 7.37 -5.79 9.17
C ARG A 204 7.47 -5.11 7.81
N SER A 205 6.34 -4.97 7.11
CA SER A 205 6.25 -4.15 5.89
C SER A 205 6.53 -2.67 6.17
N PHE A 206 6.35 -2.17 7.40
CA PHE A 206 6.78 -0.82 7.79
C PHE A 206 8.28 -0.61 7.60
N GLU A 207 9.10 -1.56 8.05
CA GLU A 207 10.56 -1.46 8.00
C GLU A 207 11.09 -1.44 6.56
N ALA A 208 10.54 -2.27 5.69
CA ALA A 208 10.91 -2.28 4.27
C ALA A 208 10.51 -0.97 3.57
N ALA A 209 9.33 -0.43 3.88
CA ALA A 209 8.89 0.86 3.36
C ALA A 209 9.78 2.01 3.87
N LEU A 210 10.06 2.03 5.17
CA LEU A 210 10.95 3.02 5.80
C LEU A 210 12.36 2.94 5.22
N TYR A 211 12.88 1.75 4.97
CA TYR A 211 14.16 1.56 4.29
C TYR A 211 14.19 2.22 2.91
N LEU A 212 13.15 2.03 2.09
CA LEU A 212 13.07 2.70 0.78
C LEU A 212 13.06 4.24 0.94
N THR A 213 12.32 4.76 1.93
CA THR A 213 12.34 6.21 2.20
C THR A 213 13.69 6.71 2.71
N ASP A 214 14.45 5.90 3.44
CA ASP A 214 15.82 6.20 3.87
C ASP A 214 16.75 6.31 2.66
N MET A 215 16.63 5.39 1.70
CA MET A 215 17.41 5.46 0.46
C MET A 215 17.08 6.70 -0.38
N LEU A 216 15.79 7.04 -0.51
CA LEU A 216 15.34 8.14 -1.36
C LEU A 216 15.55 9.52 -0.72
N TYR A 217 15.37 9.63 0.59
CA TYR A 217 15.29 10.92 1.29
C TYR A 217 16.27 11.07 2.45
N GLY A 218 17.01 10.01 2.79
CA GLY A 218 17.97 9.95 3.88
C GLY A 218 17.35 9.65 5.24
N LYS A 219 18.16 9.05 6.13
CA LYS A 219 17.81 8.60 7.48
C LYS A 219 16.96 9.59 8.29
N LYS A 220 17.28 10.88 8.25
CA LYS A 220 16.53 11.90 9.02
C LYS A 220 15.07 12.02 8.58
N ILE A 221 14.79 11.93 7.28
CA ILE A 221 13.43 11.98 6.76
C ILE A 221 12.69 10.68 7.07
N ALA A 222 13.32 9.53 6.88
CA ALA A 222 12.75 8.23 7.25
C ALA A 222 12.37 8.18 8.75
N GLN A 223 13.25 8.65 9.64
CA GLN A 223 12.96 8.75 11.07
C GLN A 223 11.80 9.71 11.37
N SER A 224 11.71 10.83 10.64
CA SER A 224 10.57 11.73 10.78
C SER A 224 9.26 11.09 10.31
N LEU A 225 9.28 10.31 9.22
CA LEU A 225 8.13 9.56 8.71
C LEU A 225 7.66 8.54 9.75
N ALA A 226 8.58 7.72 10.26
CA ALA A 226 8.32 6.77 11.33
C ALA A 226 7.72 7.46 12.57
N GLY A 227 8.32 8.55 13.03
CA GLY A 227 7.83 9.30 14.20
C GLY A 227 6.43 9.88 14.00
N GLY A 228 6.04 10.21 12.76
CA GLY A 228 4.68 10.64 12.41
C GLY A 228 3.62 9.55 12.58
N LEU A 229 4.04 8.27 12.57
CA LEU A 229 3.21 7.10 12.86
C LEU A 229 3.50 6.50 14.24
N VAL A 230 4.25 7.22 15.09
CA VAL A 230 4.65 6.75 16.43
C VAL A 230 5.48 5.45 16.37
N LEU A 231 6.30 5.33 15.32
CA LEU A 231 7.26 4.26 15.13
C LEU A 231 8.69 4.78 15.35
N ASP A 232 9.56 3.90 15.82
CA ASP A 232 11.00 4.12 15.82
C ASP A 232 11.62 3.49 14.57
N TYR A 233 12.60 4.18 13.96
CA TYR A 233 13.35 3.66 12.82
C TYR A 233 14.86 3.80 13.01
N ASP A 234 15.54 2.66 13.03
CA ASP A 234 16.97 2.55 12.83
C ASP A 234 17.26 1.26 12.06
N LEU A 235 17.81 1.39 10.85
CA LEU A 235 18.13 0.27 9.97
C LEU A 235 18.98 -0.81 10.66
N SER A 236 19.84 -0.43 11.61
CA SER A 236 20.71 -1.38 12.34
C SER A 236 19.94 -2.35 13.26
N ASN A 237 18.67 -2.09 13.56
CA ASN A 237 17.85 -2.94 14.41
C ASN A 237 17.22 -4.13 13.68
N TYR A 238 17.32 -4.18 12.35
CA TYR A 238 16.64 -5.18 11.54
C TYR A 238 17.67 -6.04 10.82
N PRO A 239 17.57 -7.38 10.84
CA PRO A 239 18.43 -8.22 10.02
C PRO A 239 18.09 -7.97 8.54
N HIS A 240 19.06 -7.57 7.74
CA HIS A 240 18.84 -7.27 6.32
C HIS A 240 20.09 -7.60 5.50
N LEU A 241 19.91 -7.74 4.19
CA LEU A 241 21.00 -7.87 3.23
C LEU A 241 20.82 -6.83 2.13
N ILE A 242 21.90 -6.11 1.82
CA ILE A 242 21.99 -5.21 0.67
C ILE A 242 23.08 -5.78 -0.22
N VAL A 243 22.76 -6.02 -1.49
CA VAL A 243 23.68 -6.56 -2.48
C VAL A 243 24.24 -5.40 -3.30
N ASP A 244 25.57 -5.31 -3.35
CA ASP A 244 26.32 -4.29 -4.08
C ASP A 244 26.44 -4.59 -5.59
#